data_AF-A0A1G1IWY9-F1
#
_entry.id   AF-A0A1G1IWY9-F1
#
_cell.length_a   1.000
_cell.length_b   1.000
_cell.length_c   1.000
_cell.angle_alpha   90.00
_cell.angle_beta   90.00
_cell.angle_gamma   90.00
#
_symmetry.space_group_name_H-M   'P 1'
#
loop_
_entity.id
_entity.type
_entity.pdbx_description
1 polymer ?
#
loop_
_entity_poly.entity_id
_entity_poly.type
_entity_poly.pdbx_seq_one_letter_code
_entity_poly.pdbx_strand_id
1 'polypeptide(L)'
;MINLAAAEGHPSEVMDMSFANQALCAEHIAKNRSKLRIKLYSVPEDIDKRIASMKLHSMGMSLDRLTPLQKKYLGSWQEGT
;
A
#
# COMPACT_ATOMS: atom_id res chain seq x y z
N MET A 1 -17.32 -4.05 20.16
CA MET A 1 -17.48 -3.52 18.79
C MET A 1 -18.86 -3.90 18.29
N ILE A 2 -19.78 -2.93 18.12
CA ILE A 2 -21.18 -3.24 17.80
C ILE A 2 -21.38 -3.71 16.36
N ASN A 3 -20.54 -3.24 15.43
CA ASN A 3 -20.53 -3.69 14.03
C ASN A 3 -20.08 -5.16 13.85
N LEU A 4 -19.30 -5.69 14.80
CA LEU A 4 -18.87 -7.09 14.80
C LEU A 4 -19.77 -7.98 15.67
N ALA A 5 -20.42 -7.39 16.68
CA ALA A 5 -21.27 -8.11 17.63
C ALA A 5 -22.74 -8.19 17.19
N ALA A 6 -23.22 -7.24 16.37
CA ALA A 6 -24.60 -7.14 15.93
C ALA A 6 -24.75 -7.08 14.39
N ALA A 7 -23.65 -7.27 13.64
CA ALA A 7 -23.60 -7.33 12.18
C ALA A 7 -22.36 -8.13 11.72
N GLU A 8 -22.06 -8.17 10.42
CA GLU A 8 -21.00 -9.00 9.82
C GLU A 8 -19.60 -8.35 9.77
N GLY A 9 -19.40 -7.20 10.42
CA GLY A 9 -18.12 -6.47 10.35
C GLY A 9 -17.92 -5.73 9.03
N HIS A 10 -16.65 -5.58 8.62
CA HIS A 10 -16.33 -4.92 7.35
C HIS A 10 -16.48 -5.90 6.18
N PRO A 11 -17.04 -5.47 5.03
CA PRO A 11 -17.09 -6.28 3.82
C PRO A 11 -15.71 -6.81 3.43
N SER A 12 -15.68 -8.02 2.86
CA SER A 12 -14.44 -8.68 2.40
C SER A 12 -13.59 -7.80 1.49
N GLU A 13 -14.22 -6.94 0.70
CA GLU A 13 -13.61 -5.98 -0.23
C GLU A 13 -12.79 -4.88 0.44
N VAL A 14 -12.98 -4.66 1.74
CA VAL A 14 -12.22 -3.68 2.54
C VAL A 14 -11.21 -4.41 3.45
N MET A 15 -11.55 -5.62 3.88
CA MET A 15 -10.68 -6.46 4.71
C MET A 15 -9.49 -7.06 3.94
N ASP A 16 -9.61 -7.26 2.62
CA ASP A 16 -8.55 -7.80 1.76
C ASP A 16 -7.26 -6.97 1.83
N MET A 17 -7.35 -5.64 1.81
CA MET A 17 -6.21 -4.73 1.93
C MET A 17 -5.56 -4.82 3.32
N SER A 18 -6.37 -5.01 4.36
CA SER A 18 -5.88 -5.17 5.74
C SER A 18 -5.10 -6.48 5.90
N PHE A 19 -5.63 -7.59 5.38
CA PHE A 19 -4.93 -8.88 5.40
C PHE A 19 -3.69 -8.88 4.52
N ALA A 20 -3.71 -8.22 3.36
CA ALA A 20 -2.53 -8.04 2.52
C ALA A 20 -1.42 -7.27 3.25
N ASN A 21 -1.78 -6.22 3.99
CA ASN A 21 -0.84 -5.47 4.84
C ASN A 21 -0.21 -6.37 5.90
N GLN A 22 -1.03 -7.15 6.62
CA GLN A 22 -0.54 -8.06 7.65
C GLN A 22 0.41 -9.13 7.08
N ALA A 23 0.05 -9.76 5.95
CA ALA A 23 0.86 -10.79 5.31
C ALA A 23 2.20 -10.26 4.80
N LEU A 24 2.20 -9.12 4.10
CA LEU A 24 3.42 -8.53 3.55
C LEU A 24 4.32 -7.93 4.63
N CYS A 25 3.76 -7.35 5.70
CA CYS A 25 4.53 -6.90 6.84
C CYS A 25 5.17 -8.08 7.59
N ALA A 26 4.46 -9.20 7.76
CA ALA A 26 5.02 -10.41 8.34
C ALA A 26 6.19 -10.96 7.50
N GLU A 27 6.04 -11.00 6.18
CA GLU A 27 7.11 -11.36 5.25
C GLU A 27 8.32 -10.41 5.37
N HIS A 28 8.08 -9.09 5.42
CA HIS A 28 9.12 -8.09 5.56
C HIS A 28 9.92 -8.25 6.84
N ILE A 29 9.25 -8.48 7.97
CA ILE A 29 9.88 -8.73 9.27
C ILE A 29 10.70 -10.01 9.21
N ALA A 30 10.16 -11.09 8.65
CA ALA A 30 10.87 -12.36 8.53
C ALA A 30 12.17 -12.22 7.71
N LYS A 31 12.11 -11.50 6.59
CA LYS A 31 13.26 -11.27 5.69
C LYS A 31 14.29 -10.29 6.22
N ASN A 32 13.87 -9.31 7.03
CA ASN A 32 14.74 -8.21 7.49
C ASN A 32 15.03 -8.23 8.99
N ARG A 33 14.73 -9.33 9.69
CA ARG A 33 14.88 -9.46 11.16
C ARG A 33 16.20 -8.93 11.70
N SER A 34 17.33 -9.19 11.03
CA SER A 34 18.66 -8.74 11.45
C SER A 34 18.89 -7.23 11.37
N LYS A 35 18.09 -6.52 10.56
CA LYS A 35 18.18 -5.08 10.34
C LYS A 35 17.17 -4.29 11.19
N LEU A 36 16.22 -4.98 11.82
CA LEU A 36 15.16 -4.37 12.62
C LEU A 36 15.57 -4.33 14.11
N ARG A 37 15.27 -3.21 14.76
CA ARG A 37 15.42 -3.01 16.20
C ARG A 37 14.05 -3.19 16.86
N ILE A 38 14.02 -3.41 18.17
CA ILE A 38 12.75 -3.45 18.92
C ILE A 38 12.21 -2.02 19.02
N LYS A 39 11.28 -1.68 18.13
CA LYS A 39 10.51 -0.43 18.13
C LYS A 39 9.28 -0.58 17.24
N LEU A 40 8.39 0.40 17.28
CA LEU A 40 7.28 0.51 16.33
C LEU A 40 7.82 1.01 14.98
N TYR A 41 7.36 0.38 13.90
CA TYR A 41 7.63 0.79 12.52
C TYR A 41 6.31 1.08 11.83
N SER A 42 6.28 2.13 11.01
CA SER A 42 5.24 2.30 10.00
C SER A 42 5.40 1.25 8.91
N VAL A 43 4.30 0.94 8.22
CA VAL A 43 4.36 0.09 7.02
C VAL A 43 5.29 0.74 5.99
N PRO A 44 6.26 0.00 5.43
CA PRO A 44 7.08 0.49 4.33
C PRO A 44 6.25 0.96 3.13
N GLU A 45 6.60 2.10 2.54
CA GLU A 45 5.83 2.72 1.44
C GLU A 45 5.74 1.82 0.20
N ASP A 46 6.76 0.98 -0.05
CA ASP A 46 6.75 0.01 -1.14
C ASP A 46 5.71 -1.10 -0.95
N ILE A 47 5.51 -1.54 0.30
CA ILE A 47 4.46 -2.52 0.64
C ILE A 47 3.08 -1.91 0.42
N ASP A 48 2.88 -0.67 0.88
CA ASP A 48 1.61 0.03 0.76
C ASP A 48 1.23 0.26 -0.71
N LYS A 49 2.18 0.75 -1.53
CA LYS A 49 2.00 0.90 -2.98
C LYS A 49 1.73 -0.43 -3.69
N ARG A 50 2.37 -1.51 -3.24
CA ARG A 50 2.14 -2.85 -3.81
C ARG A 50 0.72 -3.33 -3.54
N ILE A 51 0.19 -3.12 -2.33
CA ILE A 51 -1.18 -3.48 -1.96
C ILE A 51 -2.18 -2.68 -2.79
N ALA A 52 -1.99 -1.36 -2.89
CA ALA A 52 -2.83 -0.51 -3.72
C ALA A 52 -2.84 -0.97 -5.18
N SER A 53 -1.66 -1.29 -5.75
CA SER A 53 -1.57 -1.80 -7.12
C SER A 53 -2.26 -3.16 -7.30
N MET A 54 -2.15 -4.07 -6.34
CA MET A 54 -2.84 -5.38 -6.40
C MET A 54 -4.36 -5.20 -6.34
N LYS A 55 -4.86 -4.28 -5.51
CA LYS A 55 -6.28 -3.98 -5.39
C LYS A 55 -6.86 -3.40 -6.68
N LEU A 56 -6.18 -2.43 -7.29
CA LEU A 56 -6.59 -1.87 -8.58
C LEU A 56 -6.64 -2.96 -9.66
N HIS A 57 -5.63 -3.83 -9.70
CA HIS A 57 -5.60 -4.92 -10.65
C HIS A 57 -6.73 -5.93 -10.43
N SER A 58 -7.06 -6.29 -9.19
CA SER A 58 -8.18 -7.19 -8.88
C SER A 58 -9.55 -6.57 -9.23
N MET A 59 -9.64 -5.24 -9.27
CA MET A 59 -10.81 -4.50 -9.74
C MET A 59 -10.85 -4.31 -11.27
N GLY A 60 -9.88 -4.86 -12.02
CA GLY A 60 -9.77 -4.67 -13.46
C GLY A 60 -9.31 -3.27 -13.88
N MET A 61 -8.80 -2.47 -12.95
CA MET A 61 -8.27 -1.13 -13.21
C MET A 61 -6.78 -1.20 -13.56
N SER A 62 -6.33 -0.27 -14.42
CA SER A 62 -4.92 -0.13 -14.78
C SER A 62 -4.35 1.19 -14.25
N LEU A 63 -3.06 1.18 -13.92
CA LEU A 63 -2.32 2.37 -13.53
C LEU A 63 -1.56 2.91 -14.75
N ASP A 64 -1.85 4.15 -15.11
CA ASP A 64 -1.07 4.85 -16.11
C ASP A 64 0.36 5.07 -15.64
N ARG A 65 1.29 5.11 -16.61
CA ARG A 65 2.70 5.40 -16.33
C ARG A 65 3.06 6.76 -16.91
N LEU A 66 3.57 7.63 -16.04
CA LEU A 66 4.09 8.92 -16.48
C LEU A 66 5.17 8.71 -17.54
N THR A 67 5.04 9.42 -18.66
CA THR A 67 6.05 9.48 -19.70
C THR A 67 7.33 10.13 -19.16
N PRO A 68 8.50 9.89 -19.78
CA PRO A 68 9.73 10.57 -19.38
C PRO A 68 9.59 12.11 -19.38
N LEU A 69 8.83 12.65 -20.33
CA LEU A 69 8.54 14.07 -20.42
C LEU A 69 7.70 14.58 -19.23
N GLN A 70 6.63 13.86 -18.87
CA GLN A 70 5.79 14.21 -17.71
C GLN A 70 6.57 14.16 -16.39
N LYS A 71 7.46 13.16 -16.24
CA LYS A 71 8.34 13.08 -15.06
C LYS A 71 9.32 14.25 -15.00
N LYS A 72 9.92 14.62 -16.15
CA LYS A 72 10.82 15.77 -16.25
C LYS A 72 10.08 17.06 -15.90
N TYR A 73 8.86 17.24 -16.41
CA TYR A 73 8.01 18.40 -16.13
C TYR A 73 7.67 18.53 -14.63
N LEU A 74 7.26 17.43 -13.98
CA LEU A 74 6.98 17.43 -12.53
C LEU A 74 8.21 17.75 -11.68
N GLY A 75 9.42 17.38 -12.14
CA GLY A 75 10.68 17.64 -11.45
C GLY A 75 11.28 19.01 -11.73
N SER A 76 10.85 19.70 -12.79
CA SER A 76 11.36 21.02 -13.16
C SER A 76 10.62 22.13 -12.41
N TRP A 77 11.14 22.54 -11.26
CA TRP A 77 10.74 23.74 -10.51
C TRP A 77 11.17 25.07 -11.20
N GLN A 78 11.34 25.08 -12.52
CA GLN A 78 11.74 26.28 -13.29
C GLN A 78 10.61 26.83 -14.17
N GLU A 79 9.50 26.10 -14.32
CA GLU A 79 8.35 26.48 -15.15
C GLU A 79 7.08 26.52 -14.28
N GLY A 80 7.15 27.27 -13.17
CA GLY A 80 5.99 27.56 -12.32
C GLY A 80 5.82 29.06 -12.17
N THR A 81 4.71 29.59 -12.69
CA THR A 81 4.06 30.79 -12.13
C THR A 81 3.61 30.52 -10.71
#